data_AF-A0A3B0U688-F1
#
_entry.id   AF-A0A3B0U688-F1
#
_cell.length_a   1.000
_cell.length_b   1.000
_cell.length_c   1.000
_cell.angle_alpha   90.00
_cell.angle_beta   90.00
_cell.angle_gamma   90.00
#
_symmetry.space_group_name_H-M   'P 1'
#
loop_
_entity.id
_entity.type
_entity.pdbx_description
1 polymer ?
#
loop_
_entity_poly.entity_id
_entity_poly.type
_entity_poly.pdbx_seq_one_letter_code
_entity_poly.pdbx_strand_id
1 'polypeptide(L)'
;MNKFNIALLLFTFFLATTSITAQEPQKNVLKEIQIKKDSIVNDSIPPVIKKPTFKKDSSYELGGITVKGLQKFEEETVKVFTGLKVGQQIKLPGDKLTSAIKKLYETKQFS
;
A
#
# COMPACT_ATOMS: atom_id res chain seq x y z
N MET A 1 -44.57 33.75 3.78
CA MET A 1 -43.81 32.58 4.28
C MET A 1 -42.68 33.11 5.16
N ASN A 2 -42.67 32.79 6.46
CA ASN A 2 -41.69 33.38 7.38
C ASN A 2 -40.28 32.91 7.03
N LYS A 3 -39.32 33.84 7.11
CA LYS A 3 -37.89 33.59 6.83
C LYS A 3 -37.34 32.38 7.59
N PHE A 4 -37.88 32.16 8.79
CA PHE A 4 -37.60 31.00 9.65
C PHE A 4 -38.09 29.66 9.06
N ASN A 5 -39.27 29.63 8.44
CA ASN A 5 -39.83 28.41 7.84
C ASN A 5 -39.11 28.04 6.54
N ILE A 6 -38.57 29.03 5.81
CA ILE A 6 -37.70 28.82 4.64
C ILE A 6 -36.32 28.32 5.06
N ALA A 7 -35.75 28.87 6.14
CA ALA A 7 -34.49 28.39 6.72
C ALA A 7 -34.59 26.96 7.26
N LEU A 8 -35.73 26.60 7.86
CA LEU A 8 -36.01 25.25 8.34
C LEU A 8 -36.12 24.23 7.20
N LEU A 9 -36.65 24.64 6.04
CA LEU A 9 -36.77 23.80 4.84
C LEU A 9 -35.41 23.59 4.13
N LEU A 10 -34.49 24.55 4.22
CA LEU A 10 -33.11 24.39 3.70
C LEU A 10 -32.22 23.55 4.62
N PHE A 11 -32.47 23.55 5.93
CA PHE A 11 -31.67 22.78 6.89
C PHE A 11 -31.94 21.27 6.83
N THR A 12 -33.16 20.84 6.50
CA THR A 12 -33.51 19.41 6.36
C THR A 12 -32.93 18.76 5.11
N PHE A 13 -32.49 19.53 4.12
CA PHE A 13 -31.86 19.01 2.90
C PHE A 13 -30.40 18.57 3.12
N PHE A 14 -29.76 18.98 4.23
CA PHE A 14 -28.37 18.63 4.53
C PHE A 14 -28.20 17.35 5.38
N LEU A 15 -29.26 16.80 5.98
CA LEU A 15 -29.17 15.63 6.88
C LEU A 15 -29.56 14.29 6.24
N ALA A 16 -29.96 14.26 4.96
CA ALA A 16 -30.50 13.06 4.30
C ALA A 16 -29.52 12.31 3.38
N THR A 17 -28.19 12.40 3.58
CA THR A 17 -27.22 11.62 2.77
C THR A 17 -26.09 10.99 3.59
N THR A 18 -26.40 10.01 4.45
CA THR A 18 -25.40 9.02 4.87
C THR A 18 -25.95 7.60 4.83
N SER A 19 -25.82 6.97 3.66
CA SER A 19 -25.65 5.52 3.55
C SER A 19 -24.83 5.25 2.30
N ILE A 20 -23.52 5.48 2.40
CA ILE A 20 -22.56 4.88 1.48
C ILE A 20 -22.30 3.47 2.02
N THR A 21 -23.09 2.50 1.55
CA THR A 21 -22.61 1.13 1.46
C THR A 21 -21.98 1.01 0.08
N ALA A 22 -20.70 1.37 -0.03
CA ALA A 22 -19.91 1.04 -1.20
C ALA A 22 -19.52 -0.44 -1.09
N GLN A 23 -20.45 -1.34 -1.42
CA GLN A 23 -20.09 -2.70 -1.74
C GLN A 23 -19.59 -2.69 -3.20
N GLU A 24 -18.30 -2.91 -3.36
CA GLU A 24 -17.64 -2.98 -4.66
C GLU A 24 -18.31 -4.07 -5.52
N PRO A 25 -18.80 -3.75 -6.73
CA PRO A 25 -19.16 -4.79 -7.67
C PRO A 25 -17.86 -5.49 -8.06
N GLN A 26 -17.79 -6.81 -7.84
CA GLN A 26 -16.76 -7.62 -8.45
C GLN A 26 -16.87 -7.50 -9.98
N LYS A 27 -16.10 -6.58 -10.56
CA LYS A 27 -15.73 -6.62 -11.97
C LYS A 27 -14.25 -6.91 -12.02
N ASN A 28 -13.95 -8.19 -12.20
CA ASN A 28 -12.66 -8.67 -12.67
C ASN A 28 -12.31 -7.90 -13.96
N VAL A 29 -11.57 -6.81 -13.82
CA VAL A 29 -10.77 -6.24 -14.91
C VAL A 29 -9.33 -6.45 -14.49
N LEU A 30 -8.87 -7.70 -14.67
CA LEU A 30 -7.47 -7.94 -14.89
C LEU A 30 -7.12 -7.14 -16.15
N LYS A 31 -6.40 -6.04 -15.93
CA LYS A 31 -5.65 -5.36 -16.96
C LYS A 31 -4.68 -6.39 -17.52
N GLU A 32 -5.05 -6.96 -18.66
CA GLU A 32 -4.23 -7.87 -19.45
C GLU A 32 -2.93 -7.14 -19.75
N ILE A 33 -1.87 -7.42 -19.01
CA ILE A 33 -0.52 -7.21 -19.53
C ILE A 33 -0.41 -8.23 -20.65
N GLN A 34 -0.64 -7.76 -21.88
CA GLN A 34 -0.36 -8.52 -23.09
C GLN A 34 1.12 -8.87 -23.10
N ILE A 35 1.45 -10.05 -22.57
CA ILE A 35 2.73 -10.69 -22.84
C ILE A 35 2.62 -11.18 -24.29
N LYS A 36 3.16 -10.37 -25.21
CA LYS A 36 3.42 -10.72 -26.61
C LYS A 36 4.05 -12.11 -26.65
N LYS A 37 3.24 -13.09 -27.04
CA LYS A 37 3.58 -14.52 -27.09
C LYS A 37 4.28 -14.79 -28.41
N ASP A 38 5.52 -14.32 -28.54
CA ASP A 38 6.39 -14.73 -29.65
C ASP A 38 7.42 -15.71 -29.12
N SER A 39 7.41 -16.91 -29.71
CA SER A 39 8.24 -18.08 -29.41
C SER A 39 7.69 -19.00 -28.32
N ILE A 40 6.75 -19.84 -28.73
CA ILE A 40 6.43 -21.11 -28.08
C ILE A 40 7.66 -22.01 -28.26
N VAL A 41 8.50 -22.12 -27.22
CA VAL A 41 9.33 -23.31 -27.02
C VAL A 41 8.53 -24.23 -26.11
N ASN A 42 8.13 -25.38 -26.65
CA ASN A 42 7.52 -26.45 -25.87
C ASN A 42 8.60 -27.02 -24.93
N ASP A 43 8.60 -26.57 -23.68
CA ASP A 43 9.31 -27.28 -22.61
C ASP A 43 8.31 -27.55 -21.47
N SER A 44 8.20 -28.82 -21.08
CA SER A 44 7.11 -29.41 -20.29
C SER A 44 7.15 -29.04 -18.79
N ILE A 45 7.31 -27.77 -18.46
CA ILE A 45 7.22 -27.28 -17.07
C ILE A 45 6.04 -26.32 -16.99
N PRO A 46 4.91 -26.71 -16.38
CA PRO A 46 3.83 -25.76 -16.14
C PRO A 46 4.38 -24.62 -15.25
N PRO A 47 4.09 -23.34 -15.56
CA PRO A 47 4.54 -22.23 -14.73
C PRO A 47 3.89 -22.36 -13.35
N VAL A 48 4.68 -22.77 -12.36
CA VAL A 48 4.22 -22.80 -10.96
C VAL A 48 4.16 -21.35 -10.48
N ILE A 49 3.03 -20.69 -10.73
CA ILE A 49 2.71 -19.40 -10.11
C ILE A 49 2.37 -19.69 -8.64
N LYS A 50 3.40 -19.78 -7.79
CA LYS A 50 3.21 -19.82 -6.34
C LYS A 50 2.61 -18.49 -5.91
N LYS A 51 1.29 -18.44 -5.74
CA LYS A 51 0.63 -17.31 -5.07
C LYS A 51 1.23 -17.20 -3.66
N PRO A 52 1.81 -16.06 -3.26
CA PRO A 52 2.33 -15.92 -1.90
C PRO A 52 1.16 -15.99 -0.92
N THR A 53 1.03 -17.10 -0.19
CA THR A 53 0.10 -17.18 0.93
C THR A 53 0.67 -16.35 2.08
N PHE A 54 0.00 -15.25 2.42
CA PHE A 54 0.37 -14.45 3.57
C PHE A 54 0.24 -15.29 4.85
N LYS A 55 1.35 -15.42 5.59
CA LYS A 55 1.37 -16.04 6.92
C LYS A 55 1.50 -14.95 7.97
N LYS A 56 0.42 -14.74 8.72
CA LYS A 56 0.38 -13.81 9.86
C LYS A 56 1.46 -14.22 10.89
N ASP A 57 2.06 -13.22 11.54
CA ASP A 57 3.02 -13.36 12.65
C ASP A 57 4.34 -14.08 12.30
N SER A 58 4.71 -14.07 11.02
CA SER A 58 6.00 -14.65 10.59
C SER A 58 7.15 -13.68 10.84
N SER A 59 8.26 -14.26 11.31
CA SER A 59 9.51 -13.57 11.59
C SER A 59 10.53 -13.90 10.49
N TYR A 60 11.22 -12.88 10.00
CA TYR A 60 12.14 -12.97 8.86
C TYR A 60 13.46 -12.28 9.16
N GLU A 61 14.52 -12.69 8.50
CA GLU A 61 15.79 -11.97 8.48
C GLU A 61 15.78 -10.92 7.36
N LEU A 62 16.21 -9.70 7.68
CA LEU A 62 16.28 -8.63 6.70
C LEU A 62 17.49 -8.82 5.78
N GLY A 63 17.29 -9.39 4.60
CA GLY A 63 18.39 -9.70 3.65
C GLY A 63 19.00 -8.50 2.93
N GLY A 64 18.31 -7.36 2.85
CA GLY A 64 18.82 -6.17 2.18
C GLY A 64 17.83 -5.02 2.16
N ILE A 65 18.33 -3.81 1.90
CA ILE A 65 17.53 -2.60 1.77
C ILE A 65 18.01 -1.88 0.51
N THR A 66 17.08 -1.58 -0.40
CA THR A 66 17.34 -0.77 -1.61
C THR A 66 16.38 0.40 -1.60
N VAL A 67 16.92 1.61 -1.80
CA VAL A 67 16.11 2.83 -1.83
C VAL A 67 15.97 3.31 -3.28
N LYS A 68 14.75 3.61 -3.70
CA LYS A 68 14.43 4.10 -5.04
C LYS A 68 13.78 5.48 -4.94
N GLY A 69 13.91 6.30 -5.99
CA GLY A 69 13.31 7.64 -6.04
C GLY A 69 14.08 8.70 -5.25
N LEU A 70 15.37 8.47 -5.00
CA LEU A 70 16.25 9.43 -4.34
C LEU A 70 16.41 10.70 -5.19
N GLN A 71 16.24 11.86 -4.56
CA GLN A 71 16.49 13.17 -5.17
C GLN A 71 17.37 14.07 -4.29
N LYS A 72 17.14 14.05 -2.98
CA LYS A 72 17.79 14.96 -2.02
C LYS A 72 18.75 14.29 -1.04
N PHE A 73 18.66 12.98 -0.88
CA PHE A 73 19.45 12.21 0.09
C PHE A 73 20.11 11.02 -0.59
N GLU A 74 21.28 10.66 -0.08
CA GLU A 74 21.96 9.43 -0.45
C GLU A 74 21.29 8.21 0.19
N GLU A 75 21.45 7.05 -0.43
CA GLU A 75 20.84 5.79 0.00
C GLU A 75 21.22 5.43 1.45
N GLU A 76 22.47 5.64 1.83
CA GLU A 76 22.97 5.33 3.18
C GLU A 76 22.29 6.18 4.26
N THR A 77 22.11 7.48 4.01
CA THR A 77 21.42 8.39 4.92
C THR A 77 19.98 7.96 5.16
N VAL A 78 19.27 7.53 4.11
CA VAL A 78 17.90 7.00 4.25
C VAL A 78 17.90 5.72 5.08
N LYS A 79 18.85 4.79 4.84
CA LYS A 79 18.99 3.57 5.65
C LYS A 79 19.21 3.90 7.12
N VAL A 80 20.05 4.88 7.44
CA VAL A 80 20.27 5.33 8.82
C VAL A 80 18.99 5.85 9.46
N PHE A 81 18.19 6.66 8.76
CA PHE A 81 16.92 7.17 9.29
C PHE A 81 15.90 6.07 9.60
N THR A 82 15.86 4.99 8.81
CA THR A 82 14.97 3.86 9.12
C THR A 82 15.36 3.14 10.41
N GLY A 83 16.64 3.22 10.81
CA GLY A 83 17.18 2.44 11.92
C GLY A 83 17.13 0.92 11.69
N LEU A 84 16.91 0.49 10.44
CA LEU A 84 16.93 -0.92 10.07
C LEU A 84 18.34 -1.38 9.73
N LYS A 85 18.73 -2.54 10.26
CA LYS A 85 20.01 -3.18 9.97
C LYS A 85 19.77 -4.47 9.18
N VAL A 86 20.58 -4.67 8.13
CA VAL A 86 20.62 -5.93 7.39
C VAL A 86 21.09 -7.05 8.33
N GLY A 87 20.50 -8.23 8.21
CA GLY A 87 20.73 -9.38 9.10
C GLY A 87 19.92 -9.34 10.41
N GLN A 88 19.17 -8.27 10.70
CA GLN A 88 18.30 -8.26 11.88
C GLN A 88 17.02 -9.07 11.64
N GLN A 89 16.45 -9.59 12.73
CA GLN A 89 15.16 -10.24 12.70
C GLN A 89 14.01 -9.19 12.74
N ILE A 90 13.07 -9.29 11.80
CA ILE A 90 11.90 -8.42 11.65
C ILE A 90 10.61 -9.24 11.56
N LYS A 91 9.51 -8.70 12.08
CA LYS A 91 8.17 -9.31 11.94
C LYS A 91 7.42 -8.67 10.79
N LEU A 92 6.63 -9.45 10.08
CA LEU A 92 5.74 -8.97 9.03
C LEU A 92 4.29 -9.43 9.27
N PRO A 93 3.35 -8.51 9.59
CA PRO A 93 3.55 -7.10 9.97
C PRO A 93 4.29 -6.96 11.31
N GLY A 94 4.90 -5.80 11.57
CA GLY A 94 5.64 -5.61 12.81
C GLY A 94 6.06 -4.18 13.11
N ASP A 95 6.30 -3.92 14.39
CA ASP A 95 6.55 -2.59 14.95
C ASP A 95 7.80 -1.91 14.39
N LYS A 96 8.84 -2.71 14.07
CA LYS A 96 10.10 -2.20 13.49
C LYS A 96 9.88 -1.54 12.13
N LEU A 97 9.03 -2.14 11.27
CA LEU A 97 8.72 -1.57 9.96
C LEU A 97 7.86 -0.31 10.11
N THR A 98 6.82 -0.36 10.95
CA THR A 98 5.98 0.80 11.25
C THR A 98 6.79 1.96 11.80
N SER A 99 7.72 1.68 12.73
CA SER A 99 8.59 2.68 13.34
C SER A 99 9.58 3.27 12.32
N ALA A 100 10.15 2.45 11.45
CA ALA A 100 11.04 2.91 10.39
C ALA A 100 10.34 3.88 9.44
N ILE A 101 9.12 3.56 9.03
CA ILE A 101 8.28 4.44 8.19
C ILE A 101 7.97 5.75 8.93
N LYS A 102 7.55 5.67 10.20
CA LYS A 102 7.25 6.84 11.02
C LYS A 102 8.45 7.79 11.14
N LYS A 103 9.64 7.26 11.42
CA LYS A 103 10.89 8.04 11.52
C LYS A 103 11.24 8.75 10.21
N LEU A 104 11.02 8.09 9.06
CA LEU A 104 11.21 8.75 7.76
C LEU A 104 10.25 9.94 7.61
N TYR A 105 8.95 9.77 7.88
CA TYR A 105 7.99 10.87 7.77
C TYR A 105 8.25 12.00 8.77
N GLU A 106 8.74 11.70 9.97
CA GLU A 106 9.11 12.70 10.98
C GLU A 106 10.20 13.67 10.50
N THR A 107 11.07 13.24 9.56
CA THR A 107 12.07 14.14 8.96
C THR A 107 11.45 15.26 8.12
N LYS A 108 10.17 15.14 7.71
CA LYS A 108 9.47 16.04 6.77
C LYS A 108 10.16 16.20 5.40
N GLN A 109 11.09 15.30 5.08
CA GLN A 109 11.81 15.28 3.81
C GLN A 109 11.20 14.32 2.79
N PHE A 110 10.27 13.48 3.24
CA PHE A 110 9.57 12.47 2.46
C PHE A 110 8.06 12.77 2.52
N SER A 111 7.40 12.66 1.37
CA SER A 111 5.97 12.90 1.18
C SER A 111 5.33 11.66 0.58
#